data_AF-A0A955RIH3-F1
#
_entry.id   AF-A0A955RIH3-F1
#
_cell.length_a   1.000
_cell.length_b   1.000
_cell.length_c   1.000
_cell.angle_alpha   90.00
_cell.angle_beta   90.00
_cell.angle_gamma   90.00
#
_symmetry.space_group_name_H-M   'P 1'
#
loop_
_entity.id
_entity.type
_entity.pdbx_description
1 polymer ?
#
loop_
_entity_poly.entity_id
_entity_poly.type
_entity_poly.pdbx_seq_one_letter_code
_entity_poly.pdbx_strand_id
1 'polypeptide(L)'
;MLEGDRGVEVQQRLLRILSRLREQEDKETVLNVLHNYMQILSQPAKRELIKQVYAVPFSSDILDADLLAEAWEKGALGLSYDISNLERNVTTISILREQYGPEVLEKIHSNYGVCHFGRYPIEVFHRFLNRDPAAPTVTLIYPYADRAGVFYEDEETFAELLGASQKLNFNIIEAGNGIDVYLRMKLLKSEYPETDLDVVLVGGHGETDLLELGTQDMGESSVITKQMLSPAVLRLINRLLDENTTLIFCACNVGSEIDEGSFAKHVFDGTKCKKVIAATNPISGLRNFRLVKHKSNKQPLEVDTDFAKSQGLGVVRKKVYSR
;
A
#
# COMPACT_ATOMS: atom_id res chain seq x y z
N MET A 1 7.79 14.56 -22.87
CA MET A 1 8.17 13.20 -23.31
C MET A 1 9.05 13.32 -24.54
N LEU A 2 10.19 12.63 -24.56
CA LEU A 2 11.04 12.56 -25.74
C LEU A 2 10.55 11.42 -26.64
N GLU A 3 10.20 11.72 -27.89
CA GLU A 3 9.85 10.75 -28.93
C GLU A 3 10.79 10.92 -30.15
N GLY A 4 10.94 9.86 -30.95
CA GLY A 4 11.79 9.84 -32.14
C GLY A 4 13.30 9.79 -31.85
N ASP A 5 14.11 10.32 -32.77
CA ASP A 5 15.58 10.21 -32.76
C ASP A 5 16.24 10.74 -31.47
N ARG A 6 15.63 11.73 -30.81
CA ARG A 6 16.10 12.25 -29.51
C ARG A 6 15.97 11.23 -28.38
N GLY A 7 14.95 10.36 -28.41
CA GLY A 7 14.80 9.30 -27.43
C GLY A 7 15.89 8.24 -27.57
N VAL A 8 16.24 7.88 -28.80
CA VAL A 8 17.30 6.92 -29.12
C VAL A 8 18.68 7.44 -28.68
N GLU A 9 18.97 8.71 -28.94
CA GLU A 9 20.24 9.34 -28.53
C GLU A 9 20.39 9.37 -27.00
N VAL A 10 19.32 9.72 -26.29
CA VAL A 10 19.27 9.72 -24.82
C VAL A 10 19.46 8.30 -24.27
N GLN A 11 18.81 7.30 -24.86
CA GLN A 11 18.98 5.89 -24.48
C GLN A 11 20.43 5.41 -24.68
N GLN A 12 21.04 5.68 -25.84
CA GLN A 12 22.43 5.30 -26.11
C GLN A 12 23.45 6.02 -25.22
N ARG A 13 23.17 7.28 -24.85
CA ARG A 13 23.99 8.01 -23.89
C ARG A 13 23.87 7.41 -22.50
N LEU A 14 22.67 7.00 -22.10
CA LEU A 14 22.44 6.37 -20.81
C LEU A 14 23.15 5.01 -20.70
N LEU A 15 23.02 4.15 -21.70
CA LEU A 15 23.71 2.85 -21.73
C LEU A 15 25.23 3.00 -21.58
N ARG A 16 25.81 4.04 -22.18
CA ARG A 16 27.24 4.35 -22.03
C ARG A 16 27.61 4.80 -20.61
N ILE A 17 26.77 5.59 -19.96
CA ILE A 17 26.97 6.02 -18.56
C ILE A 17 26.84 4.80 -17.64
N LEU A 18 25.81 3.98 -17.82
CA LEU A 18 25.56 2.79 -17.01
C LEU A 18 26.66 1.73 -17.18
N SER A 19 27.18 1.52 -18.40
CA SER A 19 28.32 0.64 -18.64
C SER A 19 29.56 1.08 -17.87
N ARG A 20 29.84 2.38 -17.80
CA ARG A 20 31.01 2.92 -17.07
C ARG A 20 30.85 2.88 -15.57
N LEU A 21 29.67 3.23 -15.06
CA LEU A 21 29.38 3.14 -13.62
C LEU A 21 29.36 1.69 -13.13
N ARG A 22 28.95 0.76 -14.00
CA ARG A 22 29.01 -0.69 -13.76
C ARG A 22 30.43 -1.21 -13.61
N GLU A 23 31.39 -0.72 -14.42
CA GLU A 23 32.82 -1.06 -14.26
C GLU A 23 33.39 -0.59 -12.91
N GLN A 24 32.72 0.34 -12.24
CA GLN A 24 33.10 0.89 -10.94
C GLN A 24 32.37 0.23 -9.76
N GLU A 25 31.50 -0.76 -10.03
CA GLU A 25 30.64 -1.45 -9.04
C GLU A 25 29.76 -0.52 -8.18
N ASP A 26 29.59 0.73 -8.57
CA ASP A 26 28.81 1.73 -7.84
C ASP A 26 27.32 1.61 -8.17
N LYS A 27 26.68 0.59 -7.58
CA LYS A 27 25.27 0.25 -7.80
C LYS A 27 24.31 1.41 -7.49
N GLU A 28 24.61 2.21 -6.48
CA GLU A 28 23.76 3.34 -6.06
C GLU A 28 23.76 4.45 -7.11
N THR A 29 24.95 4.80 -7.64
CA THR A 29 25.07 5.82 -8.70
C THR A 29 24.43 5.36 -10.01
N VAL A 30 24.56 4.08 -10.38
CA VAL A 30 23.90 3.49 -11.56
C VAL A 30 22.38 3.70 -11.50
N LEU A 31 21.77 3.45 -10.34
CA LEU A 31 20.33 3.52 -10.16
C LEU A 31 19.80 4.95 -10.06
N ASN A 32 20.54 5.85 -9.41
CA ASN A 32 20.22 7.28 -9.41
C ASN A 32 20.23 7.86 -10.84
N VAL A 33 21.18 7.44 -11.66
CA VAL A 33 21.24 7.82 -13.08
C VAL A 33 20.06 7.21 -13.86
N LEU A 34 19.72 5.95 -13.62
CA LEU A 34 18.55 5.32 -14.23
C LEU A 34 17.26 6.06 -13.87
N HIS A 35 17.00 6.33 -12.59
CA HIS A 35 15.81 7.01 -12.14
C HIS A 35 15.63 8.37 -12.83
N ASN A 36 16.68 9.20 -12.84
CA ASN A 36 16.65 10.54 -13.44
C ASN A 36 16.33 10.51 -14.94
N TYR A 37 16.82 9.52 -15.67
CA TYR A 37 16.55 9.38 -17.10
C TYR A 37 15.22 8.68 -17.40
N MET A 38 14.77 7.79 -16.53
CA MET A 38 13.48 7.11 -16.67
C MET A 38 12.29 8.06 -16.48
N GLN A 39 12.46 9.22 -15.84
CA GLN A 39 11.40 10.24 -15.76
C GLN A 39 11.10 10.92 -17.11
N ILE A 40 12.06 10.94 -18.05
CA ILE A 40 11.94 11.70 -19.31
C ILE A 40 11.66 10.82 -20.55
N LEU A 41 11.75 9.50 -20.41
CA LEU A 41 11.53 8.51 -21.48
C LEU A 41 10.04 8.14 -21.64
N SER A 42 9.65 7.72 -22.84
CA SER A 42 8.33 7.12 -23.10
C SER A 42 8.26 5.68 -22.56
N GLN A 43 7.07 5.15 -22.28
CA GLN A 43 6.91 3.79 -21.71
C GLN A 43 7.60 2.67 -22.53
N PRO A 44 7.51 2.65 -23.88
CA PRO A 44 8.24 1.66 -24.67
C PRO A 44 9.76 1.77 -24.53
N ALA A 45 10.29 3.00 -24.46
CA ALA A 45 11.72 3.24 -24.29
C ALA A 45 12.20 2.88 -22.87
N LYS A 46 11.36 3.06 -21.85
CA LYS A 46 11.61 2.61 -20.47
C LYS A 46 11.76 1.09 -20.39
N ARG A 47 10.83 0.35 -21.01
CA ARG A 47 10.85 -1.12 -21.06
C ARG A 47 12.10 -1.65 -21.73
N GLU A 48 12.46 -1.10 -22.89
CA GLU A 48 13.66 -1.53 -23.62
C GLU A 48 14.95 -1.21 -22.86
N LEU A 49 15.01 -0.07 -22.17
CA LEU A 49 16.15 0.28 -21.34
C LEU A 49 16.29 -0.63 -20.11
N ILE A 50 15.21 -0.98 -19.42
CA ILE A 50 15.22 -1.94 -18.31
C ILE A 50 15.74 -3.30 -18.79
N LYS A 51 15.22 -3.78 -19.94
CA LYS A 51 15.72 -5.01 -20.56
C LYS A 51 17.23 -4.97 -20.76
N GLN A 52 17.76 -3.90 -21.33
CA GLN A 52 19.19 -3.78 -21.64
C GLN A 52 20.07 -3.65 -20.39
N VAL A 53 19.56 -3.03 -19.33
CA VAL A 53 20.28 -2.80 -18.08
C VAL A 53 20.32 -4.05 -17.20
N TYR A 54 19.24 -4.84 -17.21
CA TYR A 54 19.10 -6.02 -16.36
C TYR A 54 19.26 -7.35 -17.10
N ALA A 55 19.32 -7.38 -18.44
CA ALA A 55 19.72 -8.57 -19.22
C ALA A 55 21.21 -8.93 -19.07
N VAL A 56 21.98 -8.14 -18.31
CA VAL A 56 23.35 -8.50 -17.96
C VAL A 56 23.36 -8.85 -16.48
N PRO A 57 23.82 -10.05 -16.10
CA PRO A 57 23.71 -10.54 -14.73
C PRO A 57 24.47 -9.58 -13.81
N PHE A 58 23.72 -8.83 -13.00
CA PHE A 58 24.19 -8.57 -11.64
C PHE A 58 24.38 -9.93 -10.99
N SER A 59 25.35 -10.07 -10.10
CA SER A 59 25.84 -11.34 -9.55
C SER A 59 24.83 -12.13 -8.68
N SER A 60 23.53 -12.03 -8.95
CA SER A 60 22.45 -12.82 -8.41
C SER A 60 21.49 -13.18 -9.56
N ASP A 61 21.36 -14.48 -9.84
CA ASP A 61 20.58 -15.09 -10.93
C ASP A 61 19.04 -14.89 -10.84
N ILE A 62 18.53 -13.75 -10.36
CA ILE A 62 17.15 -13.66 -9.84
C ILE A 62 16.22 -12.70 -10.61
N LEU A 63 16.73 -11.87 -11.53
CA LEU A 63 15.89 -10.81 -12.11
C LEU A 63 15.72 -10.97 -13.63
N ASP A 64 14.64 -11.63 -14.02
CA ASP A 64 14.14 -11.63 -15.39
C ASP A 64 13.76 -10.18 -15.79
N ALA A 65 14.38 -9.69 -16.86
CA ALA A 65 14.24 -8.31 -17.29
C ALA A 65 12.83 -7.99 -17.83
N ASP A 66 12.07 -9.00 -18.26
CA ASP A 66 10.65 -8.84 -18.61
C ASP A 66 9.78 -8.67 -17.35
N LEU A 67 10.09 -9.38 -16.27
CA LEU A 67 9.44 -9.23 -14.96
C LEU A 67 9.70 -7.86 -14.32
N LEU A 68 10.92 -7.34 -14.46
CA LEU A 68 11.29 -5.98 -14.04
C LEU A 68 10.57 -4.90 -14.86
N ALA A 69 10.50 -5.07 -16.18
CA ALA A 69 9.76 -4.16 -17.04
C ALA A 69 8.26 -4.17 -16.72
N GLU A 70 7.70 -5.35 -16.43
CA GLU A 70 6.30 -5.51 -16.01
C GLU A 70 6.04 -4.84 -14.66
N ALA A 71 6.90 -5.07 -13.65
CA ALA A 71 6.82 -4.37 -12.36
C ALA A 71 6.93 -2.84 -12.53
N TRP A 72 7.70 -2.37 -13.52
CA TRP A 72 7.86 -0.94 -13.83
C TRP A 72 6.64 -0.35 -14.53
N GLU A 73 6.10 -1.04 -15.55
CA GLU A 73 4.88 -0.65 -16.26
C GLU A 73 3.68 -0.59 -15.32
N LYS A 74 3.65 -1.48 -14.33
CA LYS A 74 2.72 -1.48 -13.21
C LYS A 74 3.09 -0.44 -12.15
N GLY A 75 4.05 0.45 -12.35
CA GLY A 75 4.40 1.56 -11.44
C GLY A 75 4.98 1.20 -10.08
N ALA A 76 5.36 -0.06 -9.84
CA ALA A 76 6.06 -0.49 -8.63
C ALA A 76 7.45 0.17 -8.46
N LEU A 77 7.98 0.71 -9.55
CA LEU A 77 9.31 1.31 -9.62
C LEU A 77 9.30 2.85 -9.69
N GLY A 78 8.12 3.46 -9.79
CA GLY A 78 8.02 4.91 -9.96
C GLY A 78 8.51 5.70 -8.75
N LEU A 79 8.56 5.09 -7.55
CA LEU A 79 8.51 5.85 -6.29
C LEU A 79 9.30 5.27 -5.11
N SER A 80 9.92 4.09 -5.23
CA SER A 80 10.87 3.59 -4.21
C SER A 80 12.30 3.89 -4.65
N TYR A 81 13.00 4.72 -3.87
CA TYR A 81 14.43 5.01 -4.04
C TYR A 81 15.33 3.85 -3.57
N ASP A 82 14.76 2.86 -2.89
CA ASP A 82 15.52 1.76 -2.28
C ASP A 82 15.52 0.49 -3.17
N ILE A 83 16.74 0.03 -3.47
CA ILE A 83 17.05 -1.22 -4.19
C ILE A 83 16.45 -2.42 -3.48
N SER A 84 16.49 -2.43 -2.15
CA SER A 84 16.03 -3.56 -1.34
C SER A 84 14.53 -3.82 -1.56
N ASN A 85 13.73 -2.76 -1.65
CA ASN A 85 12.29 -2.83 -1.92
C ASN A 85 12.00 -3.33 -3.34
N LEU A 86 12.83 -2.94 -4.31
CA LEU A 86 12.73 -3.45 -5.68
C LEU A 86 13.03 -4.95 -5.75
N GLU A 87 14.16 -5.37 -5.18
CA GLU A 87 14.56 -6.77 -5.13
C GLU A 87 13.46 -7.61 -4.47
N ARG A 88 12.98 -7.18 -3.30
CA ARG A 88 11.86 -7.81 -2.60
C ARG A 88 10.60 -7.90 -3.46
N ASN A 89 10.27 -6.85 -4.20
CA ASN A 89 9.12 -6.84 -5.11
C ASN A 89 9.24 -7.89 -6.20
N VAL A 90 10.36 -7.92 -6.91
CA VAL A 90 10.55 -8.87 -8.02
C VAL A 90 10.67 -10.29 -7.51
N THR A 91 11.36 -10.53 -6.39
CA THR A 91 11.40 -11.86 -5.76
C THR A 91 9.99 -12.33 -5.43
N THR A 92 9.14 -11.47 -4.87
CA THR A 92 7.76 -11.82 -4.54
C THR A 92 6.95 -12.12 -5.80
N ILE A 93 7.08 -11.31 -6.85
CA ILE A 93 6.42 -11.56 -8.15
C ILE A 93 6.87 -12.89 -8.74
N SER A 94 8.17 -13.20 -8.71
CA SER A 94 8.72 -14.45 -9.23
C SER A 94 8.12 -15.66 -8.51
N ILE A 95 8.10 -15.63 -7.17
CA ILE A 95 7.53 -16.71 -6.36
C ILE A 95 6.02 -16.88 -6.66
N LEU A 96 5.26 -15.79 -6.68
CA LEU A 96 3.83 -15.85 -6.95
C LEU A 96 3.52 -16.31 -8.38
N ARG A 97 4.35 -15.91 -9.36
CA ARG A 97 4.22 -16.33 -10.76
C ARG A 97 4.47 -17.82 -10.93
N GLU A 98 5.49 -18.35 -10.25
CA GLU A 98 5.75 -19.80 -10.24
C GLU A 98 4.60 -20.58 -9.61
N GLN A 99 4.00 -20.05 -8.53
CA GLN A 99 2.94 -20.73 -7.79
C GLN A 99 1.56 -20.65 -8.43
N TYR A 100 1.21 -19.51 -9.01
CA TYR A 100 -0.16 -19.20 -9.45
C TYR A 100 -0.29 -18.87 -10.94
N GLY A 101 0.81 -18.69 -11.66
CA GLY A 101 0.83 -18.30 -13.06
C GLY A 101 0.72 -16.78 -13.27
N PRO A 102 1.20 -16.26 -14.41
CA PRO A 102 1.22 -14.83 -14.72
C PRO A 102 -0.17 -14.19 -14.82
N GLU A 103 -1.19 -14.94 -15.25
CA GLU A 103 -2.55 -14.44 -15.44
C GLU A 103 -3.19 -14.02 -14.11
N VAL A 104 -2.85 -14.73 -13.02
CA VAL A 104 -3.34 -14.38 -11.67
C VAL A 104 -2.75 -13.06 -11.22
N LEU A 105 -1.46 -12.84 -11.44
CA LEU A 105 -0.78 -11.58 -11.08
C LEU A 105 -1.30 -10.42 -11.94
N GLU A 106 -1.58 -10.65 -13.22
CA GLU A 106 -2.22 -9.66 -14.09
C GLU A 106 -3.62 -9.30 -13.60
N LYS A 107 -4.41 -10.30 -13.18
CA LYS A 107 -5.72 -10.06 -12.57
C LYS A 107 -5.60 -9.27 -11.27
N ILE A 108 -4.67 -9.63 -10.38
CA ILE A 108 -4.44 -8.93 -9.12
C ILE A 108 -4.10 -7.46 -9.39
N HIS A 109 -3.17 -7.21 -10.31
CA HIS A 109 -2.78 -5.86 -10.71
C HIS A 109 -3.94 -5.07 -11.33
N SER A 110 -4.62 -5.62 -12.34
CA SER A 110 -5.67 -4.90 -13.06
C SER A 110 -6.89 -4.61 -12.17
N ASN A 111 -7.39 -5.61 -11.45
CA ASN A 111 -8.59 -5.48 -10.63
C ASN A 111 -8.33 -4.74 -9.31
N TYR A 112 -7.18 -4.99 -8.68
CA TYR A 112 -6.91 -4.51 -7.32
C TYR A 112 -5.74 -3.54 -7.20
N GLY A 113 -5.05 -3.28 -8.31
CA GLY A 113 -4.08 -2.19 -8.42
C GLY A 113 -2.73 -2.51 -7.82
N VAL A 114 -2.52 -3.77 -7.41
CA VAL A 114 -1.30 -4.16 -6.71
C VAL A 114 -0.11 -4.15 -7.64
N CYS A 115 0.86 -3.36 -7.25
CA CYS A 115 2.09 -3.11 -7.97
C CYS A 115 3.28 -3.41 -7.08
N HIS A 116 3.14 -3.07 -5.81
CA HIS A 116 4.11 -3.37 -4.76
C HIS A 116 3.82 -4.74 -4.13
N PHE A 117 3.88 -5.81 -4.93
CA PHE A 117 3.78 -7.19 -4.44
C PHE A 117 4.70 -7.47 -3.25
N GLY A 118 5.93 -6.96 -3.27
CA GLY A 118 6.91 -7.11 -2.20
C GLY A 118 6.55 -6.43 -0.88
N ARG A 119 5.56 -5.52 -0.86
CA ARG A 119 5.06 -4.91 0.37
C ARG A 119 4.43 -5.95 1.30
N TYR A 120 3.76 -6.95 0.72
CA TYR A 120 3.00 -7.92 1.49
C TYR A 120 3.76 -9.25 1.62
N PRO A 121 3.71 -9.91 2.77
CA PRO A 121 4.20 -11.28 2.88
C PRO A 121 3.45 -12.22 1.92
N ILE A 122 4.15 -13.22 1.40
CA ILE A 122 3.59 -14.23 0.47
C ILE A 122 2.32 -14.89 1.05
N GLU A 123 2.31 -15.15 2.35
CA GLU A 123 1.17 -15.73 3.07
C GLU A 123 -0.13 -14.88 2.91
N VAL A 124 -0.02 -13.55 2.82
CA VAL A 124 -1.17 -12.67 2.59
C VAL A 124 -1.77 -12.95 1.21
N PHE A 125 -0.95 -13.13 0.17
CA PHE A 125 -1.42 -13.51 -1.16
C PHE A 125 -2.03 -14.91 -1.18
N HIS A 126 -1.42 -15.87 -0.46
CA HIS A 126 -1.96 -17.23 -0.36
C HIS A 126 -3.38 -17.22 0.20
N ARG A 127 -3.61 -16.46 1.26
CA ARG A 127 -4.93 -16.31 1.90
C ARG A 127 -5.90 -15.42 1.12
N PHE A 128 -5.39 -14.50 0.31
CA PHE A 128 -6.23 -13.74 -0.61
C PHE A 128 -6.78 -14.62 -1.73
N LEU A 129 -5.95 -15.51 -2.27
CA LEU A 129 -6.30 -16.41 -3.38
C LEU A 129 -7.07 -17.65 -2.92
N ASN A 130 -6.77 -18.19 -1.74
CA ASN A 130 -7.37 -19.41 -1.20
C ASN A 130 -8.29 -19.10 -0.01
N ARG A 131 -9.37 -18.38 -0.29
CA ARG A 131 -10.28 -17.86 0.73
C ARG A 131 -11.13 -18.96 1.38
N ASP A 132 -11.34 -18.85 2.69
CA ASP A 132 -12.36 -19.61 3.41
C ASP A 132 -13.62 -18.73 3.58
N PRO A 133 -14.77 -19.06 2.99
CA PRO A 133 -15.99 -18.25 3.13
C PRO A 133 -16.46 -18.04 4.57
N ALA A 134 -16.07 -18.90 5.51
CA ALA A 134 -16.42 -18.76 6.93
C ALA A 134 -15.42 -17.93 7.74
N ALA A 135 -14.28 -17.56 7.14
CA ALA A 135 -13.22 -16.81 7.80
C ALA A 135 -13.49 -15.29 7.79
N PRO A 136 -13.20 -14.58 8.90
CA PRO A 136 -13.24 -13.13 8.90
C PRO A 136 -12.22 -12.55 7.93
N THR A 137 -12.54 -11.39 7.37
CA THR A 137 -11.77 -10.79 6.28
C THR A 137 -11.14 -9.46 6.67
N VAL A 138 -9.84 -9.33 6.41
CA VAL A 138 -9.08 -8.09 6.53
C VAL A 138 -8.82 -7.54 5.12
N THR A 139 -9.32 -6.34 4.86
CA THR A 139 -9.05 -5.61 3.60
C THR A 139 -7.96 -4.58 3.82
N LEU A 140 -6.84 -4.77 3.14
CA LEU A 140 -5.69 -3.88 3.14
C LEU A 140 -5.82 -2.92 1.97
N ILE A 141 -5.82 -1.62 2.24
CA ILE A 141 -5.87 -0.56 1.24
C ILE A 141 -4.63 0.28 1.45
N TYR A 142 -3.68 0.22 0.54
CA TYR A 142 -2.44 1.01 0.61
C TYR A 142 -2.33 1.96 -0.59
N PRO A 143 -1.49 3.00 -0.49
CA PRO A 143 -1.23 3.83 -1.64
C PRO A 143 -0.48 3.02 -2.71
N TYR A 144 -0.87 3.23 -3.96
CA TYR A 144 -0.07 2.81 -5.11
C TYR A 144 1.32 3.47 -5.08
N ALA A 145 1.39 4.64 -4.48
CA ALA A 145 2.53 5.53 -4.50
C ALA A 145 3.03 5.79 -3.08
N ASP A 146 4.10 5.10 -2.66
CA ASP A 146 4.64 5.18 -1.31
C ASP A 146 5.91 6.04 -1.27
N ARG A 147 5.84 7.18 -0.59
CA ARG A 147 6.97 8.08 -0.46
C ARG A 147 8.01 7.43 0.44
N ALA A 148 9.19 7.14 -0.13
CA ALA A 148 10.32 6.54 0.56
C ALA A 148 10.08 5.11 1.07
N GLY A 149 9.07 4.39 0.56
CA GLY A 149 8.86 2.98 0.88
C GLY A 149 8.47 2.71 2.34
N VAL A 150 7.83 3.67 3.01
CA VAL A 150 7.50 3.59 4.44
C VAL A 150 6.65 2.35 4.76
N PHE A 151 5.81 1.90 3.82
CA PHE A 151 4.95 0.74 4.01
C PHE A 151 5.62 -0.60 3.64
N TYR A 152 6.84 -0.59 3.10
CA TYR A 152 7.64 -1.83 2.96
C TYR A 152 8.23 -2.31 4.29
N GLU A 153 8.39 -1.40 5.25
CA GLU A 153 8.91 -1.69 6.59
C GLU A 153 7.82 -2.11 7.59
N ASP A 154 6.56 -2.25 7.15
CA ASP A 154 5.41 -2.63 7.97
C ASP A 154 5.37 -4.14 8.33
N GLU A 155 6.53 -4.80 8.44
CA GLU A 155 6.62 -6.24 8.71
C GLU A 155 5.94 -6.63 10.02
N GLU A 156 6.05 -5.80 11.06
CA GLU A 156 5.41 -6.03 12.35
C GLU A 156 3.89 -5.99 12.25
N THR A 157 3.35 -5.08 11.43
CA THR A 157 1.93 -4.96 11.16
C THR A 157 1.38 -6.26 10.58
N PHE A 158 2.07 -6.80 9.57
CA PHE A 158 1.68 -8.06 8.96
C PHE A 158 1.91 -9.25 9.90
N ALA A 159 2.97 -9.25 10.69
CA ALA A 159 3.22 -10.30 11.67
C ALA A 159 2.11 -10.36 12.74
N GLU A 160 1.63 -9.21 13.23
CA GLU A 160 0.50 -9.13 14.16
C GLU A 160 -0.79 -9.61 13.50
N LEU A 161 -1.10 -9.17 12.28
CA LEU A 161 -2.31 -9.60 11.56
C LEU A 161 -2.30 -11.11 11.25
N LEU A 162 -1.16 -11.66 10.83
CA LEU A 162 -1.01 -13.08 10.53
C LEU A 162 -0.98 -13.94 11.79
N GLY A 163 -0.40 -13.42 12.88
CA GLY A 163 -0.37 -14.08 14.19
C GLY A 163 -1.71 -14.07 14.90
N ALA A 164 -2.54 -13.06 14.64
CA ALA A 164 -3.85 -12.89 15.27
C ALA A 164 -4.81 -14.05 15.00
N SER A 165 -4.79 -14.60 13.79
CA SER A 165 -5.55 -15.79 13.46
C SER A 165 -5.02 -16.47 12.20
N GLN A 166 -4.93 -17.81 12.28
CA GLN A 166 -4.60 -18.67 11.14
C GLN A 166 -5.72 -18.72 10.09
N LYS A 167 -6.90 -18.20 10.40
CA LYS A 167 -8.12 -18.26 9.57
C LYS A 167 -8.60 -16.87 9.16
N LEU A 168 -7.70 -15.94 8.86
CA LEU A 168 -8.11 -14.65 8.28
C LEU A 168 -7.98 -14.71 6.76
N ASN A 169 -9.03 -14.29 6.07
CA ASN A 169 -8.90 -13.94 4.66
C ASN A 169 -8.28 -12.55 4.55
N PHE A 170 -7.50 -12.34 3.50
CA PHE A 170 -6.98 -11.02 3.17
C PHE A 170 -7.57 -10.55 1.86
N ASN A 171 -7.82 -9.25 1.73
CA ASN A 171 -7.97 -8.56 0.46
C ASN A 171 -6.84 -7.54 0.37
N ILE A 172 -6.28 -7.37 -0.82
CA ILE A 172 -5.24 -6.37 -1.06
C ILE A 172 -5.76 -5.42 -2.12
N ILE A 173 -5.70 -4.12 -1.85
CA ILE A 173 -6.01 -3.04 -2.77
C ILE A 173 -4.88 -2.03 -2.71
N GLU A 174 -4.38 -1.63 -3.86
CA GLU A 174 -3.54 -0.45 -4.00
C GLU A 174 -4.26 0.57 -4.86
N ALA A 175 -4.31 1.80 -4.37
CA ALA A 175 -5.07 2.87 -5.01
C ALA A 175 -4.29 4.17 -5.00
N GLY A 176 -4.44 4.98 -6.05
CA GLY A 176 -3.81 6.30 -6.12
C GLY A 176 -4.67 7.44 -5.59
N ASN A 177 -5.97 7.23 -5.40
CA ASN A 177 -6.94 8.23 -4.95
C ASN A 177 -8.23 7.59 -4.41
N GLY A 178 -9.10 8.40 -3.81
CA GLY A 178 -10.36 7.92 -3.22
C GLY A 178 -11.38 7.35 -4.21
N ILE A 179 -11.37 7.79 -5.48
CA ILE A 179 -12.25 7.21 -6.51
C ILE A 179 -11.79 5.80 -6.85
N ASP A 180 -10.48 5.61 -6.98
CA ASP A 180 -9.86 4.31 -7.26
C ASP A 180 -10.16 3.31 -6.13
N VAL A 181 -10.02 3.75 -4.86
CA VAL A 181 -10.46 2.95 -3.70
C VAL A 181 -11.91 2.48 -3.86
N TYR A 182 -12.83 3.39 -4.15
CA TYR A 182 -14.24 3.05 -4.30
C TYR A 182 -14.49 2.05 -5.44
N LEU A 183 -13.87 2.25 -6.61
CA LEU A 183 -14.05 1.36 -7.76
C LEU A 183 -13.51 -0.05 -7.48
N ARG A 184 -12.33 -0.16 -6.86
CA ARG A 184 -11.71 -1.43 -6.52
C ARG A 184 -12.46 -2.17 -5.42
N MET A 185 -12.91 -1.47 -4.38
CA MET A 185 -13.77 -2.06 -3.36
C MET A 185 -15.12 -2.53 -3.93
N LYS A 186 -15.70 -1.79 -4.88
CA LYS A 186 -16.91 -2.22 -5.58
C LYS A 186 -16.68 -3.50 -6.38
N LEU A 187 -15.55 -3.58 -7.08
CA LEU A 187 -15.17 -4.79 -7.82
C LEU A 187 -14.97 -5.98 -6.88
N LEU A 188 -14.28 -5.77 -5.76
CA LEU A 188 -14.09 -6.77 -4.71
C LEU A 188 -15.42 -7.30 -4.16
N LYS A 189 -16.36 -6.43 -3.78
CA LYS A 189 -17.71 -6.85 -3.32
C LYS A 189 -18.51 -7.55 -4.42
N SER A 190 -18.27 -7.21 -5.70
CA SER A 190 -18.92 -7.90 -6.82
C SER A 190 -18.36 -9.30 -7.05
N GLU A 191 -17.04 -9.48 -6.87
CA GLU A 191 -16.37 -10.78 -7.03
C GLU A 191 -16.63 -11.68 -5.82
N TYR A 192 -16.74 -11.09 -4.62
CA TYR A 192 -16.97 -11.79 -3.37
C TYR A 192 -18.20 -11.20 -2.62
N PRO A 193 -19.43 -11.45 -3.10
CA PRO A 193 -20.65 -10.85 -2.54
C PRO A 193 -20.93 -11.28 -1.09
N GLU A 194 -20.53 -12.50 -0.73
CA GLU A 194 -20.71 -13.06 0.61
C GLU A 194 -19.60 -12.64 1.61
N THR A 195 -18.60 -11.87 1.15
CA THR A 195 -17.53 -11.40 2.04
C THR A 195 -17.99 -10.16 2.80
N ASP A 196 -18.15 -10.32 4.12
CA ASP A 196 -18.23 -9.20 5.05
C ASP A 196 -16.86 -8.52 5.14
N LEU A 197 -16.85 -7.18 5.15
CA LEU A 197 -15.63 -6.41 5.37
C LEU A 197 -15.45 -6.21 6.87
N ASP A 198 -15.02 -7.24 7.59
CA ASP A 198 -14.88 -7.18 9.05
C ASP A 198 -13.90 -6.09 9.50
N VAL A 199 -12.74 -6.05 8.83
CA VAL A 199 -11.70 -5.06 9.08
C VAL A 199 -11.25 -4.46 7.75
N VAL A 200 -11.17 -3.13 7.68
CA VAL A 200 -10.54 -2.41 6.57
C VAL A 200 -9.43 -1.55 7.13
N LEU A 201 -8.20 -1.87 6.75
CA LEU A 201 -7.00 -1.13 7.09
C LEU A 201 -6.62 -0.26 5.90
N VAL A 202 -6.50 1.04 6.12
CA VAL A 202 -6.14 2.04 5.11
C VAL A 202 -4.81 2.67 5.48
N GLY A 203 -3.75 2.35 4.74
CA GLY A 203 -2.45 2.99 4.83
C GLY A 203 -2.39 4.29 4.02
N GLY A 204 -1.64 5.26 4.52
CA GLY A 204 -1.41 6.52 3.81
C GLY A 204 -0.63 7.51 4.66
N HIS A 205 -0.23 8.64 4.06
CA HIS A 205 0.23 9.77 4.85
C HIS A 205 -0.99 10.56 5.32
N GLY A 206 -0.88 11.22 6.48
CA GLY A 206 -2.03 11.85 7.08
C GLY A 206 -1.68 13.12 7.82
N GLU A 207 -2.64 14.04 7.80
CA GLU A 207 -2.72 15.16 8.72
C GLU A 207 -4.09 15.15 9.39
N THR A 208 -4.37 16.14 10.24
CA THR A 208 -5.60 16.16 11.04
C THR A 208 -6.88 16.11 10.19
N ASP A 209 -6.90 16.71 8.99
CA ASP A 209 -8.08 16.85 8.15
C ASP A 209 -7.98 16.18 6.76
N LEU A 210 -6.88 15.46 6.48
CA LEU A 210 -6.67 14.78 5.20
C LEU A 210 -5.95 13.44 5.34
N LEU A 211 -6.15 12.61 4.31
CA LEU A 211 -5.45 11.35 4.07
C LEU A 211 -4.90 11.36 2.65
N GLU A 212 -3.59 11.17 2.49
CA GLU A 212 -2.92 11.03 1.21
C GLU A 212 -2.75 9.55 0.85
N LEU A 213 -3.29 9.16 -0.31
CA LEU A 213 -3.19 7.81 -0.88
C LEU A 213 -2.19 7.76 -2.06
N GLY A 214 -1.23 8.68 -2.09
CA GLY A 214 -0.17 8.70 -3.09
C GLY A 214 0.81 9.84 -2.90
N THR A 215 1.73 10.02 -3.85
CA THR A 215 2.65 11.17 -3.83
C THR A 215 1.98 12.42 -4.37
N GLN A 216 2.38 13.59 -3.85
CA GLN A 216 1.90 14.89 -4.31
C GLN A 216 2.24 15.16 -5.79
N ASP A 217 3.29 14.50 -6.31
CA ASP A 217 3.68 14.56 -7.73
C ASP A 217 2.66 13.92 -8.68
N MET A 218 1.74 13.09 -8.17
CA MET A 218 0.60 12.54 -8.91
C MET A 218 -0.60 13.52 -8.96
N GLY A 219 -0.44 14.73 -8.42
CA GLY A 219 -1.43 15.81 -8.40
C GLY A 219 -2.41 15.76 -7.23
N GLU A 220 -3.27 16.79 -7.11
CA GLU A 220 -4.23 17.00 -6.01
C GLU A 220 -5.21 15.82 -5.79
N SER A 221 -5.38 14.95 -6.78
CA SER A 221 -6.31 13.82 -6.71
C SER A 221 -5.89 12.75 -5.69
N SER A 222 -4.62 12.67 -5.30
CA SER A 222 -4.14 11.68 -4.33
C SER A 222 -4.50 11.99 -2.88
N VAL A 223 -5.00 13.21 -2.62
CA VAL A 223 -5.38 13.68 -1.29
C VAL A 223 -6.90 13.58 -1.11
N ILE A 224 -7.33 12.95 -0.02
CA ILE A 224 -8.72 12.93 0.42
C ILE A 224 -8.83 13.85 1.61
N THR A 225 -9.42 15.02 1.42
CA THR A 225 -9.72 15.92 2.52
C THR A 225 -11.08 15.61 3.14
N LYS A 226 -11.26 16.00 4.39
CA LYS A 226 -12.54 15.91 5.09
C LYS A 226 -13.68 16.58 4.32
N GLN A 227 -13.43 17.69 3.64
CA GLN A 227 -14.42 18.46 2.89
C GLN A 227 -14.90 17.69 1.65
N MET A 228 -14.05 16.84 1.06
CA MET A 228 -14.43 15.95 -0.04
C MET A 228 -15.39 14.84 0.41
N LEU A 229 -15.35 14.47 1.69
CA LEU A 229 -16.25 13.49 2.31
C LEU A 229 -17.62 14.09 2.64
N SER A 230 -18.30 14.59 1.60
CA SER A 230 -19.68 15.08 1.70
C SER A 230 -20.64 13.94 2.11
N PRO A 231 -21.85 14.26 2.62
CA PRO A 231 -22.86 13.24 2.92
C PRO A 231 -23.19 12.32 1.73
N ALA A 232 -23.07 12.81 0.50
CA ALA A 232 -23.28 11.99 -0.70
C ALA A 232 -22.16 10.96 -0.89
N VAL A 233 -20.90 11.37 -0.71
CA VAL A 233 -19.73 10.47 -0.78
C VAL A 233 -19.77 9.45 0.35
N LEU A 234 -20.06 9.88 1.58
CA LEU A 234 -20.19 8.99 2.73
C LEU A 234 -21.30 7.94 2.54
N ARG A 235 -22.42 8.31 1.90
CA ARG A 235 -23.46 7.32 1.51
C ARG A 235 -22.95 6.29 0.51
N LEU A 236 -22.06 6.66 -0.42
CA LEU A 236 -21.45 5.69 -1.34
C LEU A 236 -20.52 4.73 -0.60
N ILE A 237 -19.69 5.26 0.30
CA ILE A 237 -18.80 4.46 1.14
C ILE A 237 -19.63 3.47 2.00
N ASN A 238 -20.75 3.91 2.58
CA ASN A 238 -21.65 3.05 3.37
C ASN A 238 -22.31 1.90 2.59
N ARG A 239 -22.32 1.94 1.26
CA ARG A 239 -22.79 0.81 0.44
C ARG A 239 -21.76 -0.32 0.35
N LEU A 240 -20.50 -0.01 0.60
CA LEU A 240 -19.40 -0.98 0.53
C LEU A 240 -19.09 -1.61 1.88
N LEU A 241 -19.29 -0.85 2.95
CA LEU A 241 -19.02 -1.28 4.32
C LEU A 241 -20.18 -2.09 4.89
N ASP A 242 -19.95 -2.78 6.00
CA ASP A 242 -20.95 -3.49 6.79
C ASP A 242 -21.10 -2.80 8.16
N GLU A 243 -22.22 -3.01 8.86
CA GLU A 243 -22.43 -2.34 10.17
C GLU A 243 -21.40 -2.76 11.21
N ASN A 244 -20.88 -3.98 11.08
CA ASN A 244 -19.86 -4.53 11.96
C ASN A 244 -18.43 -4.16 11.55
N THR A 245 -18.23 -3.49 10.41
CA THR A 245 -16.90 -3.14 9.92
C THR A 245 -16.14 -2.26 10.91
N THR A 246 -14.88 -2.63 11.15
CA THR A 246 -13.88 -1.80 11.81
C THR A 246 -12.97 -1.16 10.77
N LEU A 247 -12.92 0.17 10.73
CA LEU A 247 -11.95 0.89 9.92
C LEU A 247 -10.71 1.23 10.75
N ILE A 248 -9.53 1.02 10.17
CA ILE A 248 -8.24 1.33 10.79
C ILE A 248 -7.47 2.23 9.82
N PHE A 249 -7.13 3.45 10.23
CA PHE A 249 -6.31 4.36 9.44
C PHE A 249 -4.86 4.33 9.91
N CYS A 250 -4.01 3.73 9.08
CA CYS A 250 -2.56 3.71 9.24
C CYS A 250 -1.93 4.94 8.62
N ALA A 251 -2.20 6.08 9.23
CA ALA A 251 -1.71 7.38 8.82
C ALA A 251 -1.50 8.29 10.03
N CYS A 252 -0.48 9.14 9.97
CA CYS A 252 -0.15 10.11 11.02
C CYS A 252 -1.31 11.07 11.27
N ASN A 253 -1.58 11.44 12.53
CA ASN A 253 -2.46 12.54 12.95
C ASN A 253 -3.93 12.52 12.52
N VAL A 254 -4.38 11.59 11.67
CA VAL A 254 -5.77 11.57 11.15
C VAL A 254 -6.83 11.32 12.24
N GLY A 255 -6.41 10.86 13.42
CA GLY A 255 -7.22 10.70 14.62
C GLY A 255 -6.99 11.74 15.71
N SER A 256 -6.21 12.81 15.46
CA SER A 256 -5.84 13.83 16.47
C SER A 256 -7.05 14.32 17.28
N GLU A 257 -6.91 14.33 18.60
CA GLU A 257 -7.93 14.77 19.57
C GLU A 257 -7.97 16.30 19.75
N ILE A 258 -6.96 17.00 19.22
CA ILE A 258 -6.85 18.47 19.34
C ILE A 258 -8.00 19.15 18.58
N ASP A 259 -8.55 18.49 17.56
CA ASP A 259 -9.72 18.96 16.83
C ASP A 259 -10.90 17.98 16.97
N GLU A 260 -12.05 18.47 17.44
CA GLU A 260 -13.34 17.75 17.35
C GLU A 260 -13.73 17.40 15.90
N GLY A 261 -12.95 17.83 14.92
CA GLY A 261 -13.16 17.67 13.50
C GLY A 261 -12.16 16.79 12.76
N SER A 262 -11.35 15.94 13.42
CA SER A 262 -10.36 15.09 12.72
C SER A 262 -10.97 14.24 11.59
N PHE A 263 -10.13 13.88 10.61
CA PHE A 263 -10.51 13.10 9.44
C PHE A 263 -11.19 11.79 9.83
N ALA A 264 -10.58 11.01 10.73
CA ALA A 264 -11.10 9.74 11.20
C ALA A 264 -12.44 9.89 11.93
N LYS A 265 -12.62 10.97 12.71
CA LYS A 265 -13.89 11.28 13.37
C LYS A 265 -14.99 11.62 12.36
N HIS A 266 -14.67 12.42 11.33
CA HIS A 266 -15.62 12.74 10.26
C HIS A 266 -16.07 11.49 9.50
N VAL A 267 -15.14 10.58 9.20
CA VAL A 267 -15.46 9.26 8.63
C VAL A 267 -16.37 8.46 9.58
N PHE A 268 -16.05 8.40 10.87
CA PHE A 268 -16.85 7.65 11.85
C PHE A 268 -18.29 8.18 11.95
N ASP A 269 -18.45 9.49 12.09
CA ASP A 269 -19.78 10.12 12.22
C ASP A 269 -20.60 9.97 10.92
N GLY A 270 -19.92 9.90 9.77
CA GLY A 270 -20.51 9.76 8.44
C GLY A 270 -20.79 8.33 8.00
N THR A 271 -20.25 7.32 8.69
CA THR A 271 -20.32 5.92 8.26
C THR A 271 -21.09 5.01 9.22
N LYS A 272 -21.55 3.87 8.71
CA LYS A 272 -22.25 2.84 9.50
C LYS A 272 -21.31 1.92 10.28
N CYS A 273 -20.00 2.07 10.13
CA CYS A 273 -19.00 1.28 10.83
C CYS A 273 -19.25 1.22 12.34
N LYS A 274 -18.93 0.07 12.92
CA LYS A 274 -18.96 -0.17 14.36
C LYS A 274 -17.89 0.65 15.08
N LYS A 275 -16.71 0.75 14.45
CA LYS A 275 -15.49 1.28 15.06
C LYS A 275 -14.59 1.93 14.01
N VAL A 276 -13.93 3.02 14.41
CA VAL A 276 -12.82 3.65 13.66
C VAL A 276 -11.62 3.78 14.60
N ILE A 277 -10.46 3.32 14.15
CA ILE A 277 -9.16 3.36 14.85
C ILE A 277 -8.21 4.20 14.00
N ALA A 278 -7.46 5.12 14.60
CA ALA A 278 -6.51 5.96 13.89
C ALA A 278 -5.42 6.52 14.81
N ALA A 279 -4.30 6.95 14.25
CA ALA A 279 -3.26 7.58 15.05
C ALA A 279 -3.58 9.05 15.40
N THR A 280 -3.28 9.42 16.65
CA THR A 280 -3.42 10.80 17.17
C THR A 280 -2.15 11.62 17.04
N ASN A 281 -1.03 10.99 16.72
CA ASN A 281 0.31 11.57 16.62
C ASN A 281 1.02 10.98 15.39
N PRO A 282 2.18 11.54 14.97
CA PRO A 282 3.00 10.89 13.95
C PRO A 282 3.40 9.47 14.38
N ILE A 283 3.34 8.52 13.43
CA ILE A 283 3.60 7.11 13.67
C ILE A 283 4.71 6.59 12.74
N SER A 284 5.47 5.62 13.24
CA SER A 284 6.25 4.70 12.43
C SER A 284 5.76 3.28 12.76
N GLY A 285 5.03 2.66 11.84
CA GLY A 285 4.37 1.35 12.02
C GLY A 285 3.14 1.35 12.95
N LEU A 286 2.54 0.16 13.18
CA LEU A 286 1.33 -0.06 14.01
C LEU A 286 1.46 0.29 15.51
N ARG A 287 2.64 0.68 15.98
CA ARG A 287 2.94 0.80 17.42
C ARG A 287 2.26 1.98 18.16
N ASN A 288 1.57 2.88 17.45
CA ASN A 288 1.04 4.13 18.02
C ASN A 288 -0.46 4.40 17.73
N PHE A 289 -1.24 3.36 17.45
CA PHE A 289 -2.66 3.52 17.11
C PHE A 289 -3.49 3.76 18.37
N ARG A 290 -4.43 4.70 18.28
CA ARG A 290 -5.44 4.91 19.33
C ARG A 290 -6.84 4.68 18.76
N LEU A 291 -7.74 4.18 19.60
CA LEU A 291 -9.16 4.06 19.25
C LEU A 291 -9.75 5.47 19.17
N VAL A 292 -10.30 5.87 18.01
CA VAL A 292 -10.95 7.18 17.87
C VAL A 292 -12.34 7.15 18.47
N LYS A 293 -13.19 6.18 18.10
CA LYS A 293 -14.51 5.94 18.73
C LYS A 293 -15.05 4.53 18.53
N HIS A 294 -15.92 4.11 19.45
CA HIS A 294 -16.73 2.88 19.38
C HIS A 294 -18.21 3.22 19.55
N LYS A 295 -19.11 2.63 18.75
CA LYS A 295 -20.56 2.90 18.85
C LYS A 295 -21.23 2.27 20.08
N SER A 296 -20.57 1.38 20.83
CA SER A 296 -21.11 0.90 22.11
C SER A 296 -20.40 1.53 23.32
N ASN A 297 -21.24 2.19 24.13
CA ASN A 297 -21.07 2.69 25.49
C ASN A 297 -20.29 3.99 25.78
N LYS A 298 -20.92 4.78 26.67
CA LYS A 298 -20.60 6.12 27.18
C LYS A 298 -19.41 6.13 28.16
N GLN A 299 -18.26 5.58 27.78
CA GLN A 299 -17.02 5.87 28.51
C GLN A 299 -15.89 6.14 27.53
N PRO A 300 -15.01 7.13 27.82
CA PRO A 300 -13.75 7.27 27.12
C PRO A 300 -12.93 6.02 27.44
N LEU A 301 -12.85 5.11 26.48
CA LEU A 301 -12.02 3.92 26.58
C LEU A 301 -10.57 4.38 26.44
N GLU A 302 -9.87 4.48 27.57
CA GLU A 302 -8.42 4.28 27.60
C GLU A 302 -8.10 3.06 26.75
N VAL A 303 -7.07 3.18 25.90
CA VAL A 303 -6.60 2.17 24.95
C VAL A 303 -6.92 0.76 25.45
N ASP A 304 -7.94 0.15 24.87
CA ASP A 304 -8.36 -1.19 25.23
C ASP A 304 -7.32 -2.17 24.66
N THR A 305 -6.21 -2.29 25.40
CA THR A 305 -5.14 -3.25 25.15
C THR A 305 -5.65 -4.68 25.21
N ASP A 306 -6.83 -4.91 25.80
CA ASP A 306 -7.45 -6.22 25.90
C ASP A 306 -8.24 -6.55 24.63
N PHE A 307 -8.75 -5.56 23.88
CA PHE A 307 -9.30 -5.79 22.54
C PHE A 307 -8.22 -6.13 21.53
N ALA A 308 -7.12 -5.38 21.46
CA ALA A 308 -6.00 -5.71 20.59
C ALA A 308 -5.51 -7.15 20.87
N LYS A 309 -5.33 -7.52 22.15
CA LYS A 309 -5.07 -8.90 22.55
C LYS A 309 -6.20 -9.89 22.19
N SER A 310 -7.46 -9.51 22.31
CA SER A 310 -8.61 -10.37 21.96
C SER A 310 -8.75 -10.60 20.46
N GLN A 311 -8.19 -9.70 19.66
CA GLN A 311 -8.06 -9.79 18.21
C GLN A 311 -6.64 -10.21 17.81
N GLY A 312 -5.79 -10.63 18.76
CA GLY A 312 -4.43 -11.11 18.53
C GLY A 312 -3.39 -10.08 18.04
N LEU A 313 -3.70 -8.79 18.09
CA LEU A 313 -2.78 -7.68 17.82
C LEU A 313 -1.96 -7.36 19.07
N GLY A 314 -0.63 -7.34 18.93
CA GLY A 314 0.31 -7.10 20.02
C GLY A 314 0.24 -5.66 20.53
N VAL A 315 0.20 -5.45 21.85
CA VAL A 315 0.40 -4.11 22.42
C VAL A 315 1.54 -4.14 23.42
N VAL A 316 2.63 -3.46 23.08
CA VAL A 316 3.78 -3.25 23.98
C VAL A 316 3.50 -2.04 24.88
N ARG A 317 3.35 -2.29 26.18
CA ARG A 317 3.22 -1.22 27.19
C ARG A 317 4.52 -0.41 27.28
N LYS A 318 4.49 0.89 26.99
CA LYS A 318 5.56 1.80 27.43
C LYS A 318 5.28 2.23 28.87
N LYS A 319 6.16 1.85 29.81
CA LYS A 319 6.20 2.43 31.16
C LYS A 319 6.46 3.94 31.01
N VAL A 320 5.48 4.75 31.39
CA VAL A 320 5.68 6.19 31.59
C VAL A 320 6.53 6.35 32.85
N TYR A 321 7.79 6.77 32.69
CA TYR A 321 8.56 7.29 33.81
C TYR A 321 8.14 8.74 34.04
N SER A 322 7.55 9.02 35.20
CA SER A 322 7.33 10.37 35.70
C SER A 322 8.68 11.06 35.94
N ARG A 323 8.84 12.28 35.42
CA ARG A 323 9.73 13.27 36.02
C ARG A 323 8.86 14.30 36.73
#